data_AF-A0A732B3D7-F1
#
_entry.id   AF-A0A732B3D7-F1
#
_cell.length_a   1.000
_cell.length_b   1.000
_cell.length_c   1.000
_cell.angle_alpha   90.00
_cell.angle_beta   90.00
_cell.angle_gamma   90.00
#
_symmetry.space_group_name_H-M   'P 1'
#
loop_
_entity.id
_entity.type
_entity.pdbx_description
1 polymer ?
#
loop_
_entity_poly.entity_id
_entity_poly.type
_entity_poly.pdbx_seq_one_letter_code
_entity_poly.pdbx_strand_id
1 'polypeptide(L)'
;MSSGNMLAIFYFLLEGIGNTLLVTFTCFLSAFFTGLTVAVLRRLSPLPLQKMLDVLVFILRGIPILIAVFLVYFGLPSIGIYVSPLVAMNLSVGLISGSYLAEVFRGALKLVEPFEITVAKVAGMRQLQVIINIELPQMLRFSVPGIINEFSSVLKATPFAYTVGI
;
A
#
# COMPACT_ATOMS: atom_id res chain seq x y z
N MET A 1 -43.11 -3.90 8.22
CA MET A 1 -42.07 -2.93 7.84
C MET A 1 -42.56 -2.23 6.58
N SER A 2 -42.81 -0.92 6.63
CA SER A 2 -43.35 -0.16 5.49
C SER A 2 -42.36 -0.20 4.31
N SER A 3 -42.87 -0.29 3.08
CA SER A 3 -42.09 -0.18 1.83
C SER A 3 -41.21 1.08 1.78
N GLY A 4 -41.59 2.15 2.48
CA GLY A 4 -40.77 3.36 2.65
C GLY A 4 -39.45 3.13 3.39
N ASN A 5 -39.39 2.18 4.33
CA ASN A 5 -38.14 1.86 5.05
C ASN A 5 -37.16 1.07 4.16
N MET A 6 -37.68 0.25 3.24
CA MET A 6 -36.83 -0.54 2.34
C MET A 6 -36.12 0.35 1.32
N LEU A 7 -36.83 1.35 0.77
CA LEU A 7 -36.26 2.33 -0.15
C LEU A 7 -35.16 3.16 0.53
N ALA A 8 -35.39 3.58 1.77
CA ALA A 8 -34.40 4.32 2.55
C ALA A 8 -33.13 3.50 2.84
N ILE A 9 -33.28 2.22 3.21
CA ILE A 9 -32.14 1.31 3.39
C ILE A 9 -31.37 1.14 2.07
N PHE A 10 -32.06 1.02 0.94
CA PHE A 10 -31.42 0.90 -0.36
C PHE A 10 -30.58 2.13 -0.72
N TYR A 11 -31.11 3.35 -0.50
CA TYR A 11 -30.33 4.58 -0.71
C TYR A 11 -29.13 4.68 0.23
N PHE A 12 -29.28 4.31 1.50
CA PHE A 12 -28.17 4.28 2.46
C PHE A 12 -27.06 3.30 2.03
N LEU A 13 -27.42 2.12 1.52
CA LEU A 13 -26.44 1.16 0.98
C LEU A 13 -25.72 1.68 -0.26
N LEU A 14 -26.42 2.39 -1.15
CA LEU A 14 -25.80 3.02 -2.32
C LEU A 14 -24.78 4.09 -1.93
N GLU A 15 -25.08 4.89 -0.89
CA GLU A 15 -24.13 5.87 -0.33
C GLU A 15 -22.91 5.16 0.26
N GLY A 16 -23.11 4.07 0.99
CA GLY A 16 -22.03 3.24 1.55
C GLY A 16 -21.09 2.64 0.49
N ILE A 17 -21.60 2.31 -0.71
CA ILE A 17 -20.77 1.88 -1.84
C ILE A 17 -19.82 3.02 -2.26
N GLY A 18 -20.32 4.26 -2.32
CA GLY A 18 -19.50 5.43 -2.62
C GLY A 18 -18.34 5.61 -1.65
N ASN A 19 -18.62 5.54 -0.34
CA ASN A 19 -17.59 5.63 0.70
C ASN A 19 -16.59 4.48 0.62
N THR A 20 -17.06 3.26 0.37
CA THR A 20 -16.20 2.08 0.21
C THR A 20 -15.23 2.26 -0.95
N LEU A 21 -15.70 2.75 -2.11
CA LEU A 21 -14.84 3.01 -3.27
C LEU A 21 -13.82 4.12 -2.96
N LEU A 22 -14.27 5.22 -2.36
CA LEU A 22 -13.40 6.34 -1.98
C LEU A 22 -12.25 5.87 -1.06
N VAL A 23 -12.58 5.16 0.01
CA VAL A 23 -11.60 4.63 0.96
C VAL A 23 -10.68 3.62 0.27
N THR A 24 -11.23 2.71 -0.55
CA THR A 24 -10.42 1.71 -1.26
C THR A 24 -9.38 2.37 -2.15
N PHE A 25 -9.78 3.30 -3.02
CA PHE A 25 -8.85 3.94 -3.97
C PHE A 25 -7.79 4.78 -3.27
N THR A 26 -8.17 5.55 -2.25
CA THR A 26 -7.23 6.42 -1.52
C THR A 26 -6.23 5.62 -0.69
N CYS A 27 -6.68 4.60 0.05
CA CYS A 27 -5.82 3.71 0.81
C CYS A 27 -4.90 2.90 -0.10
N PHE A 28 -5.42 2.38 -1.21
CA PHE A 28 -4.62 1.62 -2.16
C PHE A 28 -3.56 2.49 -2.83
N LEU A 29 -3.88 3.73 -3.20
CA LEU A 29 -2.91 4.64 -3.78
C LEU A 29 -1.77 4.95 -2.79
N SER A 30 -2.12 5.17 -1.51
CA SER A 30 -1.14 5.31 -0.43
C SER A 30 -0.27 4.05 -0.26
N ALA A 31 -0.88 2.86 -0.30
CA ALA A 31 -0.17 1.59 -0.26
C ALA A 31 0.78 1.42 -1.45
N PHE A 32 0.31 1.70 -2.67
CA PHE A 32 1.09 1.56 -3.88
C PHE A 32 2.35 2.43 -3.85
N PHE A 33 2.21 3.72 -3.50
CA PHE A 33 3.35 4.61 -3.39
C PHE A 33 4.28 4.25 -2.23
N THR A 34 3.75 3.80 -1.09
CA THR A 34 4.56 3.31 0.02
C THR A 34 5.40 2.11 -0.41
N GLY A 35 4.77 1.09 -1.01
CA GLY A 35 5.46 -0.11 -1.48
C GLY A 35 6.49 0.19 -2.55
N LEU A 36 6.16 1.06 -3.51
CA LEU A 36 7.06 1.44 -4.60
C LEU A 36 8.28 2.20 -4.06
N THR A 37 8.05 3.12 -3.11
CA THR A 37 9.12 3.86 -2.44
C THR A 37 10.05 2.90 -1.71
N VAL A 38 9.52 1.95 -0.94
CA VAL A 38 10.34 0.95 -0.24
C VAL A 38 11.13 0.08 -1.23
N ALA A 39 10.52 -0.35 -2.34
CA ALA A 39 11.21 -1.14 -3.36
C ALA A 39 12.38 -0.40 -4.01
N VAL A 40 12.17 0.87 -4.39
CA VAL A 40 13.22 1.74 -4.97
C VAL A 40 14.31 2.04 -3.94
N LEU A 41 13.94 2.40 -2.71
CA LEU A 41 14.90 2.65 -1.63
C LEU A 41 15.76 1.42 -1.37
N ARG A 42 15.16 0.23 -1.23
CA ARG A 42 15.92 -1.02 -1.08
C ARG A 42 16.92 -1.22 -2.21
N ARG A 43 16.54 -0.92 -3.46
CA ARG A 43 17.41 -1.10 -4.63
C ARG A 43 18.60 -0.13 -4.66
N LEU A 44 18.42 1.09 -4.13
CA LEU A 44 19.46 2.13 -4.08
C LEU A 44 20.31 2.09 -2.80
N SER A 45 19.84 1.40 -1.77
CA SER A 45 20.45 1.43 -0.43
C SER A 45 21.63 0.49 -0.28
N PRO A 46 22.63 0.82 0.56
CA PRO A 46 23.64 -0.15 0.99
C PRO A 46 23.03 -1.24 1.88
N LEU A 47 23.76 -2.36 2.05
CA LEU A 47 23.27 -3.54 2.76
C LEU A 47 22.70 -3.26 4.19
N PRO A 48 23.29 -2.39 5.03
CA PRO A 48 22.72 -2.10 6.35
C PRO A 48 21.32 -1.47 6.27
N LEU A 49 21.14 -0.52 5.35
CA LEU A 49 19.86 0.18 5.17
C LEU A 49 18.81 -0.75 4.54
N GLN A 50 19.20 -1.65 3.66
CA GLN A 50 18.30 -2.71 3.16
C GLN A 50 17.77 -3.59 4.31
N LYS A 51 18.65 -4.06 5.20
CA LYS A 51 18.25 -4.85 6.37
C LYS A 51 17.31 -4.08 7.30
N MET A 52 17.56 -2.78 7.50
CA MET A 52 16.67 -1.94 8.30
C MET A 52 15.27 -1.84 7.67
N LEU A 53 15.18 -1.61 6.36
CA LEU A 53 13.91 -1.60 5.64
C LEU A 53 13.21 -2.96 5.71
N ASP A 54 13.94 -4.06 5.63
CA ASP A 54 13.39 -5.42 5.76
C ASP A 54 12.78 -5.68 7.14
N VAL A 55 13.43 -5.22 8.20
CA VAL A 55 12.90 -5.30 9.57
C VAL A 55 11.65 -4.43 9.71
N LEU A 56 11.66 -3.20 9.19
CA LEU A 56 10.50 -2.30 9.24
C LEU A 56 9.30 -2.90 8.50
N VAL A 57 9.51 -3.41 7.29
CA VAL A 57 8.46 -4.11 6.52
C VAL A 57 7.96 -5.35 7.26
N PHE A 58 8.85 -6.14 7.85
CA PHE A 58 8.47 -7.32 8.63
C PHE A 58 7.56 -6.94 9.82
N ILE A 59 7.94 -5.91 10.58
CA ILE A 59 7.17 -5.43 11.73
C ILE A 59 5.79 -4.93 11.28
N LEU A 60 5.72 -4.08 10.25
CA LEU A 60 4.45 -3.52 9.76
C LEU A 60 3.47 -4.61 9.34
N ARG A 61 3.94 -5.66 8.67
CA ARG A 61 3.12 -6.82 8.27
C ARG A 61 2.64 -7.67 9.45
N GLY A 62 3.26 -7.52 10.62
CA GLY A 62 2.84 -8.15 11.87
C GLY A 62 1.77 -7.38 12.63
N ILE A 63 1.48 -6.13 12.26
CA ILE A 63 0.50 -5.28 12.95
C ILE A 63 -0.90 -5.54 12.39
N PRO A 64 -1.89 -5.90 13.21
CA PRO A 64 -3.28 -5.98 12.77
C PRO A 64 -3.79 -4.62 12.28
N ILE A 65 -4.41 -4.58 11.11
CA ILE A 65 -4.89 -3.34 10.47
C ILE A 65 -5.78 -2.52 11.41
N LEU A 66 -6.72 -3.17 12.10
CA LEU A 66 -7.62 -2.50 13.04
C LEU A 66 -6.86 -1.79 14.18
N ILE A 67 -5.80 -2.43 14.71
CA ILE A 67 -4.98 -1.83 15.77
C ILE A 67 -4.25 -0.60 15.24
N ALA A 68 -3.73 -0.66 14.01
CA ALA A 68 -3.08 0.50 13.39
C ALA A 68 -4.06 1.67 13.19
N VAL A 69 -5.28 1.39 12.70
CA VAL A 69 -6.34 2.41 12.56
C VAL A 69 -6.63 3.08 13.90
N PHE A 70 -6.75 2.30 14.98
CA PHE A 70 -6.97 2.86 16.32
C PHE A 70 -5.80 3.67 16.84
N LEU A 71 -4.57 3.18 16.66
CA LEU A 71 -3.37 3.88 17.10
C LEU A 71 -3.23 5.21 16.36
N VAL A 72 -3.49 5.24 15.06
CA VAL A 72 -3.38 6.47 14.26
C VAL A 72 -4.52 7.44 14.61
N TYR A 73 -5.77 6.99 14.66
CA TYR A 73 -6.90 7.90 14.87
C TYR A 73 -7.05 8.37 16.32
N PHE A 74 -6.93 7.46 17.29
CA PHE A 74 -7.11 7.75 18.71
C PHE A 74 -5.78 7.99 19.45
N GLY A 75 -4.67 7.43 18.97
CA GLY A 75 -3.37 7.58 19.60
C GLY A 75 -2.64 8.87 19.22
N LEU A 76 -2.62 9.28 17.95
CA LEU A 76 -1.94 10.52 17.53
C LEU A 76 -2.42 11.80 18.26
N PRO A 77 -3.71 11.95 18.61
CA PRO A 77 -4.16 13.08 19.42
C PRO A 77 -3.45 13.21 20.77
N SER A 78 -2.96 12.11 21.36
CA SER A 78 -2.22 12.14 22.64
C SER A 78 -0.88 12.89 22.56
N ILE A 79 -0.32 13.02 21.34
CA ILE A 79 0.88 13.80 21.06
C ILE A 79 0.57 15.10 20.30
N GLY A 80 -0.70 15.53 20.28
CA GLY A 80 -1.15 16.78 19.67
C GLY A 80 -1.36 16.74 18.15
N ILE A 81 -1.35 15.55 17.54
CA ILE A 81 -1.56 15.39 16.09
C ILE A 81 -2.99 14.89 15.84
N TYR A 82 -3.81 15.74 15.23
CA TYR A 82 -5.18 15.40 14.86
C TYR A 82 -5.26 15.12 13.36
N VAL A 83 -5.85 13.99 13.01
CA VAL A 83 -6.01 13.55 11.62
C VAL A 83 -7.47 13.27 11.32
N SER A 84 -7.91 13.51 10.08
CA SER A 84 -9.25 13.11 9.66
C SER A 84 -9.37 11.59 9.59
N PRO A 85 -10.58 11.02 9.70
CA PRO A 85 -10.80 9.58 9.56
C PRO A 85 -10.17 8.98 8.29
N LEU A 86 -10.31 9.68 7.15
CA LEU A 86 -9.75 9.24 5.87
C LEU A 86 -8.22 9.24 5.88
N VAL A 87 -7.59 10.24 6.51
CA VAL A 87 -6.13 10.29 6.67
C VAL A 87 -5.66 9.18 7.61
N ALA A 88 -6.39 8.89 8.68
CA ALA A 88 -6.06 7.78 9.57
C ALA A 88 -6.13 6.43 8.85
N MET A 89 -7.15 6.22 8.02
CA MET A 89 -7.26 5.03 7.16
C MET A 89 -6.08 4.96 6.17
N ASN A 90 -5.76 6.05 5.48
CA ASN A 90 -4.65 6.09 4.52
C ASN A 90 -3.30 5.81 5.18
N LEU A 91 -3.02 6.39 6.36
CA LEU A 91 -1.77 6.13 7.08
C LEU A 91 -1.71 4.69 7.57
N SER A 92 -2.79 4.15 8.11
CA SER A 92 -2.80 2.81 8.71
C SER A 92 -2.79 1.72 7.64
N VAL A 93 -3.81 1.72 6.79
CA VAL A 93 -3.97 0.73 5.71
C VAL A 93 -2.89 0.94 4.65
N GLY A 94 -2.59 2.19 4.28
CA GLY A 94 -1.55 2.48 3.29
C GLY A 94 -0.15 2.03 3.72
N LEU A 95 0.25 2.23 4.98
CA LEU A 95 1.56 1.75 5.44
C LEU A 95 1.61 0.21 5.50
N ILE A 96 0.57 -0.42 6.05
CA ILE A 96 0.53 -1.89 6.17
C ILE A 96 0.44 -2.54 4.79
N SER A 97 -0.57 -2.22 3.97
CA SER A 97 -0.69 -2.77 2.61
C SER A 97 0.49 -2.35 1.72
N GLY A 98 1.08 -1.18 1.94
CA GLY A 98 2.30 -0.77 1.25
C GLY A 98 3.49 -1.66 1.58
N SER A 99 3.60 -2.14 2.82
CA SER A 99 4.62 -3.12 3.20
C SER A 99 4.41 -4.50 2.54
N TYR A 100 3.16 -4.91 2.29
CA TYR A 100 2.85 -6.09 1.47
C TYR A 100 3.21 -5.87 0.00
N LEU A 101 2.89 -4.70 -0.58
CA LEU A 101 3.30 -4.35 -1.96
C LEU A 101 4.82 -4.26 -2.10
N ALA A 102 5.55 -3.78 -1.11
CA ALA A 102 7.01 -3.79 -1.12
C ALA A 102 7.58 -5.21 -1.31
N GLU A 103 6.90 -6.22 -0.77
CA GLU A 103 7.28 -7.63 -0.90
C GLU A 103 6.85 -8.23 -2.24
N VAL A 104 5.69 -7.83 -2.77
CA VAL A 104 5.27 -8.14 -4.14
C VAL A 104 6.31 -7.60 -5.13
N PHE A 105 6.69 -6.33 -5.02
CA PHE A 105 7.70 -5.69 -5.85
C PHE A 105 9.07 -6.35 -5.69
N ARG A 106 9.47 -6.72 -4.47
CA ARG A 106 10.71 -7.47 -4.23
C ARG A 106 10.69 -8.84 -4.93
N GLY A 107 9.56 -9.55 -4.90
CA GLY A 107 9.38 -10.80 -5.63
C GLY A 107 9.49 -10.61 -7.14
N ALA A 108 8.82 -9.58 -7.67
CA ALA A 108 8.84 -9.26 -9.10
C ALA A 108 10.22 -8.81 -9.60
N LEU A 109 10.98 -8.05 -8.82
CA LEU A 109 12.35 -7.67 -9.18
C LEU A 109 13.28 -8.87 -9.36
N LYS A 110 13.04 -9.97 -8.65
CA LYS A 110 13.81 -11.22 -8.82
C LYS A 110 13.53 -11.93 -10.14
N LEU A 111 12.45 -11.58 -10.83
CA LEU A 111 12.09 -12.12 -12.14
C LEU A 111 12.77 -11.37 -13.29
N VAL A 112 13.34 -10.19 -13.03
CA VAL A 112 14.12 -9.44 -14.02
C VAL A 112 15.45 -10.18 -14.26
N GLU A 113 15.78 -10.42 -15.53
CA GLU A 113 16.94 -11.22 -15.88
C GLU A 113 18.25 -10.51 -15.49
N PRO A 114 19.15 -11.14 -14.71
CA PRO A 114 20.41 -10.51 -14.31
C PRO A 114 21.32 -10.11 -15.48
N PHE A 115 21.18 -10.78 -16.62
CA PHE A 115 21.93 -10.49 -17.84
C PHE A 115 21.60 -9.10 -18.39
N GLU A 116 20.33 -8.71 -18.42
CA GLU A 116 19.90 -7.38 -18.88
C GLU A 116 20.55 -6.26 -18.07
N ILE A 117 20.60 -6.43 -16.75
CA ILE A 117 21.24 -5.49 -15.83
C ILE A 117 22.75 -5.41 -16.10
N THR A 118 23.39 -6.55 -16.39
CA THR A 118 24.82 -6.64 -16.67
C THR A 118 25.17 -5.96 -17.99
N VAL A 119 24.42 -6.24 -19.06
CA VAL A 119 24.59 -5.61 -20.39
C VAL A 119 24.38 -4.10 -20.31
N ALA A 120 23.33 -3.65 -19.62
CA ALA A 120 23.06 -2.23 -19.42
C ALA A 120 24.23 -1.49 -18.74
N LYS A 121 24.83 -2.10 -17.71
CA LYS A 121 25.99 -1.55 -17.02
C LYS A 121 27.23 -1.49 -17.91
N VAL A 122 27.49 -2.53 -18.71
CA VAL A 122 28.59 -2.56 -19.68
C VAL A 122 28.39 -1.50 -20.78
N ALA A 123 27.15 -1.25 -21.18
CA ALA A 123 26.78 -0.18 -22.12
C ALA A 123 26.89 1.24 -21.52
N GLY A 124 27.36 1.38 -20.27
CA GLY A 124 27.59 2.67 -19.62
C GLY A 124 26.39 3.26 -18.88
N MET A 125 25.29 2.49 -18.70
CA MET A 125 24.14 2.98 -17.95
C MET A 125 24.47 3.10 -16.46
N ARG A 126 24.14 4.26 -15.87
CA ARG A 126 24.21 4.49 -14.43
C ARG A 126 23.14 3.69 -13.70
N GLN A 127 23.35 3.38 -12.42
CA GLN A 127 22.41 2.59 -11.61
C GLN A 127 20.96 3.13 -11.66
N LEU A 128 20.76 4.46 -11.62
CA LEU A 128 19.43 5.06 -11.75
C LEU A 128 18.79 4.82 -13.12
N GLN A 129 19.58 4.84 -14.20
CA GLN A 129 19.08 4.56 -15.55
C GLN A 129 18.67 3.09 -15.67
N VAL A 130 19.42 2.17 -15.07
CA VAL A 130 19.06 0.74 -15.01
C VAL A 130 17.73 0.57 -14.29
N ILE A 131 17.58 1.18 -13.12
CA ILE A 131 16.35 1.07 -12.32
C ILE A 131 15.14 1.63 -13.08
N ILE A 132 15.25 2.85 -13.60
CA ILE A 132 14.11 3.56 -14.21
C ILE A 132 13.73 2.95 -15.56
N ASN A 133 14.70 2.57 -16.38
CA ASN A 133 14.44 2.17 -17.78
C ASN A 133 14.29 0.65 -17.96
N ILE A 134 14.79 -0.17 -17.04
CA ILE A 134 14.79 -1.64 -17.17
C ILE A 134 14.02 -2.27 -16.02
N GLU A 135 14.46 -2.05 -14.78
CA GLU A 135 13.93 -2.82 -13.64
C GLU A 135 12.52 -2.42 -13.27
N LEU A 136 12.23 -1.12 -13.18
CA LEU A 136 10.94 -0.60 -12.70
C LEU A 136 9.78 -0.92 -13.66
N PRO A 137 9.88 -0.72 -14.99
CA PRO A 137 8.81 -1.10 -15.92
C PRO A 137 8.51 -2.61 -15.90
N GLN A 138 9.55 -3.44 -15.84
CA GLN A 138 9.41 -4.90 -15.80
C GLN A 138 8.86 -5.39 -14.46
N MET A 139 9.38 -4.87 -13.35
CA MET A 139 8.88 -5.15 -12.01
C MET A 139 7.38 -4.84 -11.92
N LEU A 140 6.94 -3.67 -12.38
CA LEU A 140 5.53 -3.29 -12.36
C LEU A 140 4.67 -4.26 -13.18
N ARG A 141 5.14 -4.66 -14.37
CA ARG A 141 4.46 -5.65 -15.22
C ARG A 141 4.35 -7.02 -14.52
N PHE A 142 5.44 -7.52 -13.94
CA PHE A 142 5.43 -8.81 -13.24
C PHE A 142 4.62 -8.77 -11.94
N SER A 143 4.47 -7.59 -11.33
CA SER A 143 3.75 -7.40 -10.08
C SER A 143 2.24 -7.33 -10.25
N VAL A 144 1.70 -7.17 -11.46
CA VAL A 144 0.25 -6.95 -11.70
C VAL A 144 -0.64 -7.94 -10.94
N PRO A 145 -0.39 -9.27 -10.93
CA PRO A 145 -1.23 -10.21 -10.17
C PRO A 145 -1.21 -9.93 -8.66
N GLY A 146 -0.03 -9.61 -8.10
CA GLY A 146 0.13 -9.28 -6.69
C GLY A 146 -0.49 -7.93 -6.32
N ILE A 147 -0.41 -6.94 -7.22
CA ILE A 147 -1.04 -5.63 -7.06
C ILE A 147 -2.57 -5.78 -6.96
N ILE A 148 -3.17 -6.58 -7.85
CA ILE A 148 -4.63 -6.83 -7.86
C ILE A 148 -5.06 -7.58 -6.59
N ASN A 149 -4.25 -8.53 -6.13
CA ASN A 149 -4.51 -9.24 -4.88
C ASN A 149 -4.49 -8.29 -3.67
N GLU A 150 -3.51 -7.38 -3.62
CA GLU A 150 -3.45 -6.40 -2.53
C GLU A 150 -4.60 -5.38 -2.62
N PHE A 151 -4.96 -4.91 -3.83
CA PHE A 151 -6.15 -4.07 -4.02
C PHE A 151 -7.41 -4.72 -3.44
N SER A 152 -7.59 -6.02 -3.72
CA SER A 152 -8.71 -6.80 -3.18
C SER A 152 -8.67 -6.93 -1.66
N SER A 153 -7.46 -6.96 -1.07
CA SER A 153 -7.26 -7.01 0.38
C SER A 153 -7.57 -5.66 1.03
N VAL A 154 -7.15 -4.55 0.41
CA VAL A 154 -7.52 -3.18 0.84
C VAL A 154 -9.03 -2.97 0.79
N LEU A 155 -9.70 -3.44 -0.28
CA LEU A 155 -11.16 -3.38 -0.40
C LEU A 155 -11.85 -4.11 0.77
N LYS A 156 -11.31 -5.26 1.21
CA LYS A 156 -11.83 -6.01 2.37
C LYS A 156 -11.49 -5.36 3.72
N ALA A 157 -10.54 -4.42 3.75
CA ALA A 157 -10.15 -3.68 4.95
C ALA A 157 -10.96 -2.39 5.15
N THR A 158 -11.65 -1.90 4.12
CA THR A 158 -12.49 -0.68 4.23
C THR A 158 -13.60 -0.76 5.29
N PRO A 159 -14.18 -1.91 5.69
CA PRO A 159 -15.13 -1.95 6.78
C PRO A 159 -14.58 -1.45 8.12
N PHE A 160 -13.26 -1.42 8.31
CA PHE A 160 -12.65 -0.81 9.50
C PHE A 160 -12.88 0.71 9.58
N ALA A 161 -13.21 1.37 8.45
CA ALA A 161 -13.50 2.80 8.39
C ALA A 161 -14.71 3.20 9.25
N TYR A 162 -15.67 2.29 9.44
CA TYR A 162 -16.82 2.50 10.34
C TYR A 162 -16.39 2.87 11.77
N THR A 163 -15.28 2.30 12.23
CA THR A 163 -14.80 2.51 13.60
C THR A 163 -14.30 3.94 13.85
N VAL A 164 -13.98 4.67 12.78
CA VAL A 164 -13.53 6.06 12.81
C VAL A 164 -14.59 7.02 12.25
N GLY A 165 -15.80 6.51 11.97
CA GLY A 165 -16.96 7.32 11.58
C GLY A 165 -17.08 7.64 10.09
N ILE A 166 -16.56 6.77 9.21
CA ILE A 166 -16.83 6.76 7.76
C ILE A 166 -17.82 5.64 7.43
#